data_AF-A0A6B2LZD2-F1
#
_entry.id   AF-A0A6B2LZD2-F1
#
_cell.length_a   1.000
_cell.length_b   1.000
_cell.length_c   1.000
_cell.angle_alpha   90.00
_cell.angle_beta   90.00
_cell.angle_gamma   90.00
#
_symmetry.space_group_name_H-M   'P 1'
#
loop_
_entity.id
_entity.type
_entity.pdbx_description
1 polymer ?
#
loop_
_entity_poly.entity_id
_entity_poly.type
_entity_poly.pdbx_seq_one_letter_code
_entity_poly.pdbx_strand_id
1 'polypeptide(L)'
;MGQLTEPAVVIHPEHGNLLGNLKLLFAAILVWFYFIPVNNFPLMIVNQLMIAMVAAPMMPLFWSMIADTADYGAAKFGHRSTGIIFSAGTASQKIGWTVGPALAMVILGGVGYVANQEQSPQTQHALHLMMSIIPAGFAVLTALVTCFYPINHKVEQELEEAMKEMSRAEDAEADKE
;
A
#
# COMPACT_ATOMS: atom_id res chain seq x y z
N MET A 1 -19.53 -5.71 29.67
CA MET A 1 -18.23 -5.00 29.69
C MET A 1 -17.19 -6.02 29.28
N GLY A 2 -17.07 -6.24 27.97
CA GLY A 2 -16.22 -7.29 27.42
C GLY A 2 -15.68 -6.81 26.10
N GLN A 3 -14.48 -6.22 26.12
CA GLN A 3 -13.74 -5.91 24.92
C GLN A 3 -12.26 -6.22 25.11
N LEU A 4 -11.87 -7.32 24.47
CA LEU A 4 -10.63 -7.50 23.71
C LEU A 4 -9.33 -7.59 24.51
N THR A 5 -9.22 -8.67 25.29
CA THR A 5 -7.95 -9.35 25.51
C THR A 5 -7.48 -10.00 24.19
N GLU A 6 -6.68 -9.31 23.37
CA GLU A 6 -5.74 -10.01 22.49
C GLU A 6 -4.41 -9.26 22.44
N PRO A 7 -3.29 -9.90 22.82
CA PRO A 7 -1.97 -9.41 22.51
C PRO A 7 -1.63 -9.84 21.09
N ALA A 8 -1.53 -8.89 20.17
CA ALA A 8 -0.95 -9.13 18.86
C ALA A 8 0.10 -8.06 18.56
N VAL A 9 1.09 -7.97 19.44
CA VAL A 9 2.33 -7.23 19.14
C VAL A 9 3.22 -8.19 18.36
N VAL A 10 3.04 -8.20 17.05
CA VAL A 10 4.02 -8.74 16.09
C VAL A 10 4.34 -7.59 15.15
N ILE A 11 5.24 -6.73 15.61
CA ILE A 11 5.79 -5.66 14.80
C ILE A 11 6.99 -6.27 14.05
N HIS A 12 7.15 -5.95 12.77
CA HIS A 12 8.27 -6.48 11.98
C HIS A 12 9.17 -5.36 11.44
N PRO A 13 10.50 -5.50 11.59
CA PRO A 13 11.42 -4.37 11.63
C PRO A 13 11.83 -3.73 10.30
N GLU A 14 11.11 -4.05 9.23
CA GLU A 14 11.52 -3.69 7.88
C GLU A 14 10.37 -3.35 6.94
N HIS A 15 9.15 -3.17 7.44
CA HIS A 15 7.97 -2.90 6.60
C HIS A 15 8.15 -1.72 5.63
N GLY A 16 8.78 -0.63 6.07
CA GLY A 16 9.05 0.53 5.21
C GLY A 16 9.99 0.19 4.05
N ASN A 17 11.17 -0.36 4.35
CA ASN A 17 12.14 -0.73 3.32
C ASN A 17 11.62 -1.85 2.41
N LEU A 18 10.91 -2.82 2.97
CA LEU A 18 10.32 -3.93 2.24
C LEU A 18 9.22 -3.44 1.28
N LEU A 19 8.27 -2.62 1.74
CA LEU A 19 7.24 -2.06 0.89
C LEU A 19 7.86 -1.18 -0.21
N GLY A 20 8.85 -0.36 0.13
CA GLY A 20 9.59 0.47 -0.84
C GLY A 20 10.25 -0.37 -1.94
N ASN A 21 11.01 -1.40 -1.55
CA ASN A 21 11.67 -2.31 -2.49
C ASN A 21 10.66 -3.07 -3.37
N LEU A 22 9.56 -3.55 -2.80
CA LEU A 22 8.48 -4.19 -3.55
C LEU A 22 7.84 -3.23 -4.55
N LYS A 23 7.62 -1.97 -4.17
CA LYS A 23 7.08 -0.93 -5.07
C LYS A 23 8.05 -0.59 -6.21
N LEU A 24 9.36 -0.57 -5.96
CA LEU A 24 10.37 -0.40 -7.01
C LEU A 24 10.41 -1.60 -7.97
N LEU A 25 10.36 -2.82 -7.44
CA LEU A 25 10.27 -4.03 -8.27
C LEU A 25 9.00 -4.02 -9.13
N PHE A 26 7.86 -3.64 -8.54
CA PHE A 26 6.61 -3.49 -9.26
C PHE A 26 6.69 -2.45 -10.37
N ALA A 27 7.30 -1.29 -10.10
CA ALA A 27 7.54 -0.25 -11.10
C ALA A 27 8.43 -0.77 -12.24
N ALA A 28 9.50 -1.53 -11.94
CA ALA A 28 10.38 -2.10 -12.95
C ALA A 28 9.65 -3.08 -13.87
N ILE A 29 8.77 -3.93 -13.33
CA ILE A 29 7.96 -4.88 -14.13
C ILE A 29 6.93 -4.12 -14.99
N LEU A 30 6.35 -3.03 -14.48
CA LEU A 30 5.45 -2.17 -15.27
C LEU A 30 6.18 -1.44 -16.41
N VAL A 31 7.40 -0.97 -16.17
CA VAL A 31 8.24 -0.40 -17.22
C VAL A 31 8.64 -1.47 -18.24
N TRP A 32 8.95 -2.68 -17.79
CA TRP A 32 9.20 -3.82 -18.68
C TRP A 32 8.00 -4.13 -19.59
N PHE A 33 6.78 -4.06 -19.05
CA PHE A 33 5.54 -4.23 -19.83
C PHE A 33 5.42 -3.26 -21.01
N TYR A 34 6.02 -2.06 -20.93
CA TYR A 34 6.03 -1.10 -22.04
C TYR A 34 6.80 -1.62 -23.27
N PHE A 35 7.78 -2.49 -23.08
CA PHE A 35 8.60 -3.04 -24.18
C PHE A 35 8.03 -4.34 -24.77
N ILE A 36 6.97 -4.90 -24.18
CA ILE A 36 6.33 -6.12 -24.67
C ILE A 36 5.49 -5.79 -25.91
N PRO A 37 5.73 -6.43 -27.06
CA PRO A 37 4.95 -6.18 -28.26
C PRO A 37 3.53 -6.74 -28.11
N VAL A 38 2.54 -5.99 -28.61
CA VAL A 38 1.09 -6.29 -28.48
C VAL A 38 0.69 -7.63 -29.12
N ASN A 39 1.48 -8.14 -30.06
CA ASN A 39 1.25 -9.43 -30.70
C ASN A 39 1.64 -10.64 -29.83
N ASN A 40 2.38 -10.44 -28.75
CA ASN A 40 2.88 -11.54 -27.91
C ASN A 40 2.02 -11.72 -26.65
N PHE A 41 0.81 -12.21 -26.87
CA PHE A 41 -0.16 -12.44 -25.80
C PHE A 41 0.34 -13.37 -24.67
N PRO A 42 1.04 -14.49 -24.93
CA PRO A 42 1.59 -15.33 -23.85
C PRO A 42 2.55 -14.55 -22.93
N LEU A 43 3.41 -13.69 -23.50
CA LEU A 43 4.35 -12.90 -22.72
C LEU A 43 3.63 -11.84 -21.86
N MET A 44 2.54 -11.26 -22.34
CA MET A 44 1.69 -10.35 -21.56
C MET A 44 1.05 -11.06 -20.36
N ILE A 45 0.58 -12.31 -20.53
CA ILE A 45 0.05 -13.11 -19.42
C ILE A 45 1.14 -13.39 -18.39
N VAL A 46 2.32 -13.83 -18.82
CA VAL A 46 3.44 -14.09 -17.91
C VAL A 46 3.81 -12.82 -17.14
N ASN A 47 3.82 -11.67 -17.81
CA ASN A 47 4.04 -10.38 -17.15
C ASN A 47 2.97 -10.08 -16.09
N GLN A 48 1.69 -10.34 -16.37
CA GLN A 48 0.64 -10.16 -15.36
C GLN A 48 0.79 -11.09 -14.16
N LEU A 49 1.25 -12.32 -14.37
CA LEU A 49 1.54 -13.22 -13.26
C LEU A 49 2.68 -12.67 -12.38
N MET A 50 3.74 -12.12 -12.99
CA MET A 50 4.82 -11.46 -12.24
C MET A 50 4.30 -10.26 -11.43
N ILE A 51 3.48 -9.40 -12.05
CA ILE A 51 2.84 -8.26 -11.37
C ILE A 51 1.99 -8.74 -10.19
N ALA A 52 1.18 -9.79 -10.37
CA ALA A 52 0.33 -10.35 -9.32
C ALA A 52 1.15 -10.92 -8.14
N MET A 53 2.23 -11.64 -8.42
CA MET A 53 3.11 -12.20 -7.39
C MET A 53 3.77 -11.11 -6.54
N VAL A 54 4.20 -10.01 -7.16
CA VAL A 54 4.82 -8.88 -6.44
C VAL A 54 3.77 -8.04 -5.71
N ALA A 55 2.56 -7.91 -6.24
CA ALA A 55 1.47 -7.17 -5.61
C ALA A 55 0.86 -7.89 -4.40
N ALA A 56 0.85 -9.23 -4.39
CA ALA A 56 0.23 -10.05 -3.35
C ALA A 56 0.67 -9.69 -1.91
N PRO A 57 1.98 -9.59 -1.59
CA PRO A 57 2.41 -9.23 -0.23
C PRO A 57 2.19 -7.74 0.11
N MET A 58 1.98 -6.85 -0.86
CA MET A 58 1.85 -5.41 -0.58
C MET A 58 0.62 -5.06 0.24
N MET A 59 -0.50 -5.78 0.03
CA MET A 59 -1.74 -5.53 0.77
C MET A 59 -1.63 -5.83 2.27
N PRO A 60 -1.22 -7.04 2.70
CA PRO A 60 -1.05 -7.31 4.13
C PRO A 60 0.02 -6.41 4.76
N LEU A 61 1.12 -6.11 4.04
CA LEU A 61 2.13 -5.16 4.53
C LEU A 61 1.55 -3.76 4.77
N PHE A 62 0.72 -3.26 3.86
CA PHE A 62 0.06 -1.97 4.04
C PHE A 62 -0.80 -1.93 5.30
N TRP A 63 -1.58 -2.98 5.57
CA TRP A 63 -2.41 -3.05 6.79
C TRP A 63 -1.57 -3.19 8.06
N SER A 64 -0.46 -3.95 8.00
CA SER A 64 0.49 -4.04 9.11
C SER A 64 1.09 -2.68 9.46
N MET A 65 1.51 -1.90 8.45
CA MET A 65 2.07 -0.56 8.68
C MET A 65 1.06 0.41 9.31
N ILE A 66 -0.23 0.29 8.97
CA ILE A 66 -1.30 1.07 9.61
C ILE A 66 -1.44 0.68 11.09
N ALA A 67 -1.37 -0.61 11.41
CA ALA A 67 -1.38 -1.10 12.79
C ALA A 67 -0.16 -0.60 13.57
N ASP A 68 1.05 -0.75 13.03
CA ASP A 68 2.30 -0.27 13.64
C ASP A 68 2.24 1.25 13.93
N THR A 69 1.66 2.02 13.00
CA THR A 69 1.47 3.46 13.17
C THR A 69 0.46 3.78 14.28
N ALA A 70 -0.59 2.96 14.43
CA ALA A 70 -1.56 3.12 15.50
C ALA A 70 -0.96 2.83 16.87
N ASP A 71 -0.15 1.79 16.98
CA ASP A 71 0.56 1.44 18.21
C ASP A 71 1.60 2.50 18.54
N TYR A 72 2.38 2.97 17.57
CA TYR A 72 3.32 4.08 17.74
C TYR A 72 2.64 5.34 18.26
N GLY A 73 1.46 5.67 17.74
CA GLY A 73 0.65 6.79 18.23
C GLY A 73 0.18 6.58 19.66
N ALA A 74 -0.27 5.38 20.01
CA ALA A 74 -0.72 5.06 21.37
C ALA A 74 0.42 5.20 22.40
N ALA A 75 1.59 4.65 22.12
CA ALA A 75 2.75 4.74 23.02
C ALA A 75 3.25 6.19 23.17
N LYS A 76 3.22 6.97 22.09
CA LYS A 76 3.71 8.36 22.10
C LYS A 76 2.76 9.34 22.78
N PHE A 77 1.46 9.18 22.59
CA PHE A 77 0.45 10.15 23.03
C PHE A 77 -0.35 9.67 24.25
N GLY A 78 -0.17 8.42 24.70
CA GLY A 78 -0.85 7.87 25.87
C GLY A 78 -2.34 7.57 25.68
N HIS A 79 -2.86 7.65 24.44
CA HIS A 79 -4.24 7.31 24.12
C HIS A 79 -4.34 6.57 22.78
N ARG A 80 -5.20 5.54 22.71
CA ARG A 80 -5.39 4.72 21.50
C ARG A 80 -6.23 5.47 20.47
N SER A 81 -5.62 5.78 19.32
CA SER A 81 -6.27 6.45 18.18
C SER A 81 -6.46 5.53 16.97
N THR A 82 -6.47 4.21 17.20
CA THR A 82 -6.50 3.17 16.17
C THR A 82 -7.65 3.36 15.18
N GLY A 83 -8.86 3.66 15.66
CA GLY A 83 -10.02 3.89 14.79
C GLY A 83 -9.85 5.08 13.83
N ILE A 84 -9.21 6.17 14.29
CA ILE A 84 -8.95 7.36 13.46
C ILE A 84 -7.88 7.03 12.40
N ILE A 85 -6.83 6.32 12.78
CA ILE A 85 -5.73 5.96 11.87
C ILE A 85 -6.20 4.97 10.79
N PHE A 86 -6.96 3.94 11.17
CA PHE A 86 -7.55 2.98 10.21
C PHE A 86 -8.60 3.63 9.30
N SER A 87 -9.45 4.52 9.84
CA SER A 87 -10.44 5.23 9.03
C SER A 87 -9.79 6.21 8.04
N ALA A 88 -8.73 6.91 8.44
CA ALA A 88 -7.94 7.74 7.54
C ALA A 88 -7.30 6.92 6.41
N GLY A 89 -6.74 5.73 6.73
CA GLY A 89 -6.17 4.82 5.75
C GLY A 89 -7.19 4.32 4.73
N THR A 90 -8.34 3.82 5.20
CA THR A 90 -9.44 3.35 4.33
C THR A 90 -10.07 4.49 3.50
N ALA A 91 -10.24 5.68 4.07
CA ALA A 91 -10.75 6.84 3.36
C ALA A 91 -9.80 7.24 2.21
N SER A 92 -8.50 7.29 2.48
CA SER A 92 -7.48 7.59 1.46
C SER A 92 -7.48 6.55 0.33
N GLN A 93 -7.65 5.27 0.66
CA GLN A 93 -7.78 4.20 -0.34
C GLN A 93 -9.02 4.40 -1.24
N LYS A 94 -10.18 4.71 -0.66
CA LYS A 94 -11.42 4.97 -1.42
C LYS A 94 -11.29 6.17 -2.35
N ILE A 95 -10.62 7.22 -1.90
CA ILE A 95 -10.29 8.38 -2.73
C ILE A 95 -9.44 7.93 -3.92
N GLY A 96 -8.37 7.15 -3.68
CA GLY A 96 -7.52 6.60 -4.75
C GLY A 96 -8.31 5.75 -5.76
N TRP A 97 -9.20 4.88 -5.29
CA TRP A 97 -10.06 4.05 -6.15
C TRP A 97 -11.10 4.85 -6.94
N THR A 98 -11.43 6.06 -6.51
CA THR A 98 -12.37 6.94 -7.22
C THR A 98 -11.62 7.83 -8.21
N VAL A 99 -10.55 8.48 -7.76
CA VAL A 99 -9.77 9.44 -8.53
C VAL A 99 -8.98 8.75 -9.65
N GLY A 100 -8.44 7.56 -9.41
CA GLY A 100 -7.65 6.82 -10.41
C GLY A 100 -8.43 6.51 -11.68
N PRO A 101 -9.58 5.81 -11.61
CA PRO A 101 -10.42 5.56 -12.77
C PRO A 101 -11.02 6.82 -13.40
N ALA A 102 -11.33 7.84 -12.60
CA ALA A 102 -11.79 9.13 -13.13
C ALA A 102 -10.72 9.80 -14.01
N LEU A 103 -9.47 9.85 -13.54
CA LEU A 103 -8.35 10.35 -14.31
C LEU A 103 -8.12 9.52 -15.57
N ALA A 104 -8.21 8.19 -15.46
CA ALA A 104 -8.11 7.30 -16.60
C ALA A 104 -9.18 7.59 -17.67
N MET A 105 -10.43 7.81 -17.25
CA MET A 105 -11.52 8.18 -18.16
C MET A 105 -11.28 9.53 -18.85
N VAL A 106 -10.76 10.53 -18.14
CA VAL A 106 -10.41 11.83 -18.74
C VAL A 106 -9.33 11.67 -19.82
N ILE A 107 -8.30 10.87 -19.55
CA ILE A 107 -7.24 10.59 -20.54
C ILE A 107 -7.84 9.89 -21.77
N LEU A 108 -8.66 8.86 -21.57
CA LEU A 108 -9.32 8.11 -22.66
C LEU A 108 -10.22 9.00 -23.52
N GLY A 109 -11.01 9.86 -22.89
CA GLY A 109 -11.85 10.83 -23.60
C GLY A 109 -11.02 11.83 -24.41
N GLY A 110 -9.88 12.26 -23.87
CA GLY A 110 -8.96 13.18 -24.55
C GLY A 110 -8.26 12.59 -25.79
N VAL A 111 -8.01 11.27 -25.80
CA VAL A 111 -7.38 10.57 -26.94
C VAL A 111 -8.39 9.96 -27.92
N GLY A 112 -9.68 10.27 -27.78
CA GLY A 112 -10.73 9.81 -28.69
C GLY A 112 -10.98 8.31 -28.64
N TYR A 113 -10.85 7.67 -27.46
CA TYR A 113 -11.13 6.25 -27.30
C TYR A 113 -12.59 5.91 -27.64
N VAL A 114 -12.79 4.90 -28.49
CA VAL A 114 -14.12 4.41 -28.87
C VAL A 114 -14.22 2.91 -28.63
N ALA A 115 -15.06 2.48 -27.70
CA ALA A 115 -15.19 1.06 -27.36
C ALA A 115 -15.58 0.19 -28.56
N ASN A 116 -15.05 -1.04 -28.60
CA ASN A 116 -15.37 -2.08 -29.59
C ASN A 116 -15.06 -1.72 -31.05
N GLN A 117 -14.17 -0.76 -31.29
CA GLN A 117 -13.68 -0.43 -32.62
C GLN A 117 -12.15 -0.55 -32.67
N GLU A 118 -11.58 -0.56 -33.88
CA GLU A 118 -10.14 -0.47 -34.05
C GLU A 118 -9.66 0.91 -33.57
N GLN A 119 -8.73 0.92 -32.62
CA GLN A 119 -8.23 2.15 -32.02
C GLN A 119 -7.13 2.77 -32.90
N SER A 120 -7.09 4.11 -32.95
CA SER A 120 -6.00 4.82 -33.60
C SER A 120 -4.64 4.48 -32.97
N PRO A 121 -3.52 4.58 -33.71
CA PRO A 121 -2.19 4.36 -33.14
C PRO A 121 -1.91 5.22 -31.89
N GLN A 122 -2.44 6.45 -31.86
CA GLN A 122 -2.32 7.37 -30.73
C GLN A 122 -3.08 6.85 -29.50
N THR A 123 -4.31 6.37 -29.70
CA THR A 123 -5.13 5.79 -28.63
C THR A 123 -4.54 4.49 -28.09
N GLN A 124 -3.99 3.63 -28.96
CA GLN A 124 -3.29 2.41 -28.56
C GLN A 124 -2.05 2.72 -27.72
N HIS A 125 -1.26 3.71 -28.12
CA HIS A 125 -0.09 4.15 -27.36
C HIS A 125 -0.48 4.71 -25.98
N ALA A 126 -1.54 5.52 -25.92
CA ALA A 126 -2.07 6.04 -24.66
C ALA A 126 -2.53 4.91 -23.71
N LEU A 127 -3.26 3.91 -24.23
CA LEU A 127 -3.65 2.72 -23.45
C LEU A 127 -2.42 1.97 -22.91
N HIS A 128 -1.39 1.81 -23.73
CA HIS A 128 -0.16 1.14 -23.33
C HIS A 128 0.54 1.90 -22.19
N LEU A 129 0.61 3.23 -22.26
CA LEU A 129 1.16 4.10 -21.21
C LEU A 129 0.35 4.03 -19.91
N MET A 130 -0.97 3.99 -20.01
CA MET A 130 -1.88 3.91 -18.85
C MET A 130 -1.77 2.57 -18.10
N MET A 131 -1.32 1.52 -18.77
CA MET A 131 -1.09 0.20 -18.17
C MET A 131 0.37 -0.02 -17.73
N SER A 132 1.30 0.86 -18.11
CA SER A 132 2.75 0.71 -17.84
C SER A 132 3.31 1.90 -17.06
N ILE A 133 3.72 2.95 -17.79
CA ILE A 133 4.55 4.05 -17.30
C ILE A 133 3.82 4.91 -16.27
N ILE A 134 2.53 5.17 -16.48
CA ILE A 134 1.76 6.02 -15.55
C ILE A 134 1.64 5.35 -14.17
N PRO A 135 1.16 4.09 -14.05
CA PRO A 135 1.18 3.37 -12.77
C PRO A 135 2.59 3.19 -12.19
N ALA A 136 3.61 2.98 -13.03
CA ALA A 136 5.00 2.85 -12.57
C ALA A 136 5.49 4.13 -11.87
N GLY A 137 5.13 5.31 -12.39
CA GLY A 137 5.44 6.59 -11.76
C GLY A 137 4.85 6.72 -10.35
N PHE A 138 3.58 6.33 -10.17
CA PHE A 138 2.96 6.31 -8.83
C PHE A 138 3.58 5.29 -7.89
N ALA A 139 4.01 4.13 -8.41
CA ALA A 139 4.74 3.13 -7.63
C ALA A 139 6.09 3.66 -7.14
N VAL A 140 6.85 4.35 -7.99
CA VAL A 140 8.11 5.02 -7.59
C VAL A 140 7.84 6.10 -6.56
N LEU A 141 6.82 6.94 -6.77
CA LEU A 141 6.43 7.96 -5.78
C LEU A 141 6.10 7.35 -4.42
N THR A 142 5.39 6.21 -4.42
CA THR A 142 5.09 5.48 -3.18
C THR A 142 6.37 5.00 -2.50
N ALA A 143 7.29 4.40 -3.26
CA ALA A 143 8.57 3.96 -2.71
C ALA A 143 9.37 5.11 -2.07
N LEU A 144 9.39 6.29 -2.71
CA LEU A 144 10.04 7.49 -2.17
C LEU A 144 9.40 7.98 -0.87
N VAL A 145 8.06 8.00 -0.80
CA VAL A 145 7.34 8.41 0.42
C VAL A 145 7.62 7.41 1.55
N THR A 146 7.66 6.11 1.25
CA THR A 146 7.96 5.09 2.25
C THR A 146 9.38 5.20 2.83
N CYS A 147 10.34 5.79 2.11
CA CYS A 147 11.68 6.06 2.67
C CYS A 147 11.66 7.03 3.88
N PHE A 148 10.60 7.83 4.03
CA PHE A 148 10.41 8.73 5.18
C PHE A 148 9.65 8.06 6.33
N TYR A 149 9.36 6.76 6.24
CA TYR A 149 8.68 6.02 7.30
C TYR A 149 9.59 5.90 8.53
N PRO A 150 9.17 6.42 9.71
CA PRO A 150 10.08 6.60 10.85
C PRO A 150 10.25 5.34 11.71
N ILE A 151 9.40 4.32 11.54
CA ILE A 151 9.42 3.12 12.36
C ILE A 151 10.51 2.18 11.82
N ASN A 152 11.60 2.08 12.58
CA ASN A 152 12.73 1.19 12.34
C ASN A 152 12.84 0.18 13.49
N HIS A 153 13.74 -0.80 13.37
CA HIS A 153 13.91 -1.88 14.37
C HIS A 153 14.06 -1.40 15.82
N LYS A 154 14.71 -0.23 16.05
CA LYS A 154 14.86 0.32 17.40
C LYS A 154 13.55 0.85 17.95
N VAL A 155 12.85 1.64 17.13
CA VAL A 155 11.53 2.20 17.48
C VAL A 155 10.51 1.08 17.72
N GLU A 156 10.61 0.00 16.96
CA GLU A 156 9.80 -1.20 17.16
C GLU A 156 10.05 -1.84 18.53
N GLN A 157 11.30 -2.10 18.91
CA GLN A 157 11.62 -2.71 20.21
C GLN A 157 11.13 -1.83 21.36
N GLU A 158 11.37 -0.52 21.27
CA GLU A 158 10.86 0.46 22.24
C GLU A 158 9.33 0.44 22.33
N LEU A 159 8.65 0.27 21.19
CA LEU A 159 7.20 0.20 21.12
C LEU A 159 6.65 -1.10 21.71
N GLU A 160 7.30 -2.24 21.45
CA GLU A 160 6.89 -3.52 22.05
C GLU A 160 7.02 -3.48 23.59
N GLU A 161 8.10 -2.89 24.10
CA GLU A 161 8.32 -2.72 25.54
C GLU A 161 7.27 -1.78 26.15
N ALA A 162 7.05 -0.60 25.55
CA ALA A 162 6.05 0.35 26.02
C ALA A 162 4.63 -0.23 26.02
N MET A 163 4.26 -0.99 24.98
CA MET A 163 2.96 -1.64 24.88
C MET A 163 2.76 -2.72 25.96
N LYS A 164 3.80 -3.50 26.28
CA LYS A 164 3.77 -4.49 27.37
C LYS A 164 3.63 -3.84 28.75
N GLU A 165 4.25 -2.68 28.96
CA GLU A 165 4.10 -1.94 30.22
C GLU A 165 2.68 -1.40 30.38
N MET A 166 2.09 -0.83 29.33
CA MET A 166 0.72 -0.34 29.34
C MET A 166 -0.30 -1.46 29.64
N SER A 167 -0.18 -2.62 29.01
CA SER A 167 -1.11 -3.74 29.26
C SER A 167 -1.03 -4.23 30.71
N ARG A 168 0.19 -4.29 31.28
CA ARG A 168 0.38 -4.71 32.68
C ARG A 168 -0.18 -3.71 33.69
N ALA A 169 -0.14 -2.41 33.37
CA ALA A 169 -0.75 -1.38 34.20
C ALA A 169 -2.29 -1.48 34.20
N GLU A 170 -2.89 -1.71 33.02
CA GLU A 170 -4.34 -1.92 32.88
C GLU A 170 -4.82 -3.17 33.65
N ASP A 171 -4.11 -4.30 33.54
CA ASP A 171 -4.43 -5.52 34.28
C ASP A 171 -4.36 -5.32 35.82
N ALA A 172 -3.35 -4.56 36.28
CA ALA A 172 -3.16 -4.28 37.70
C ALA A 172 -4.17 -3.27 38.28
N GLU A 173 -4.81 -2.45 37.45
CA GLU A 173 -5.93 -1.59 37.83
C GLU A 173 -7.25 -2.37 37.87
N ALA A 174 -7.47 -3.28 36.91
CA ALA A 174 -8.64 -4.15 36.89
C ALA A 174 -8.71 -5.11 38.09
N ASP A 175 -7.56 -5.60 38.58
CA ASP A 175 -7.48 -6.44 39.78
C ASP A 175 -7.75 -5.69 41.10
N LYS A 176 -7.81 -4.35 41.08
CA LYS A 176 -8.09 -3.53 42.27
C LYS A 176 -9.55 -3.11 42.41
N GLU A 177 -10.36 -3.28 41.36
CA GLU A 177 -11.82 -3.04 41.37
C GLU A 177 -12.60 -4.29 41.78
#